data_AF-A0A6G3TJF2-F1
#
_entry.id   AF-A0A6G3TJF2-F1
#
_cell.length_a   1.000
_cell.length_b   1.000
_cell.length_c   1.000
_cell.angle_alpha   90.00
_cell.angle_beta   90.00
_cell.angle_gamma   90.00
#
_symmetry.space_group_name_H-M   'P 1'
#
loop_
_entity.id
_entity.type
_entity.pdbx_description
1 polymer ?
#
loop_
_entity_poly.entity_id
_entity_poly.type
_entity_poly.pdbx_seq_one_letter_code
_entity_poly.pdbx_strand_id
1 'polypeptide(L)'
;MLKYVLDLVDLLDDPDVDGKRVAAHLDSVAGPEGSGAEVTTVTGERGSTDFVLVRIPGRAGRTRGGSARTLGVVGRLGGVGARPEAVGLV
;
A
#
# COMPACT_ATOMS: atom_id res chain seq x y z
N MET A 1 6.05 -7.45 -15.69
CA MET A 1 5.10 -6.40 -15.25
C MET A 1 3.79 -6.98 -14.76
N LEU A 2 3.08 -7.78 -15.57
CA LEU A 2 1.78 -8.35 -15.19
C LEU A 2 1.81 -9.21 -13.91
N LYS A 3 2.89 -9.98 -13.68
CA LYS A 3 3.05 -10.79 -12.45
C LYS A 3 2.81 -10.00 -11.17
N TYR A 4 3.48 -8.86 -10.98
CA TYR A 4 3.36 -8.06 -9.76
C TYR A 4 1.96 -7.47 -9.56
N VAL A 5 1.26 -7.22 -10.67
CA VAL A 5 -0.14 -6.77 -10.62
C VAL A 5 -1.03 -7.92 -10.15
N LEU A 6 -0.85 -9.13 -10.71
CA LEU A 6 -1.61 -10.30 -10.30
C LEU A 6 -1.34 -10.68 -8.84
N ASP A 7 -0.07 -10.68 -8.40
CA ASP A 7 0.30 -10.97 -7.01
C ASP A 7 -0.41 -10.00 -6.02
N LEU A 8 -0.57 -8.72 -6.40
CA LEU A 8 -1.33 -7.76 -5.60
C LEU A 8 -2.85 -7.96 -5.69
N VAL A 9 -3.39 -8.31 -6.86
CA VAL A 9 -4.82 -8.62 -7.01
C VAL A 9 -5.18 -9.81 -6.12
N ASP A 10 -4.40 -10.89 -6.15
CA ASP A 10 -4.61 -12.07 -5.32
C ASP A 10 -4.51 -11.74 -3.82
N LEU A 11 -3.58 -10.86 -3.42
CA LEU A 11 -3.48 -10.39 -2.04
C LEU A 11 -4.71 -9.56 -1.62
N LEU A 12 -5.23 -8.73 -2.51
CA LEU A 12 -6.37 -7.85 -2.24
C LEU A 12 -7.72 -8.57 -2.32
N ASP A 13 -7.75 -9.79 -2.85
CA ASP A 13 -8.95 -10.65 -2.93
C ASP A 13 -9.30 -11.30 -1.57
N ASP A 14 -8.40 -11.22 -0.58
CA ASP A 14 -8.63 -11.67 0.79
C ASP A 14 -9.51 -10.64 1.56
N PRO A 15 -10.69 -11.02 2.07
CA PRO A 15 -11.59 -10.11 2.79
C PRO A 15 -10.99 -9.56 4.09
N ASP A 16 -9.97 -10.24 4.65
CA ASP A 16 -9.27 -9.84 5.87
C ASP A 16 -7.96 -9.08 5.58
N VAL A 17 -7.71 -8.66 4.32
CA VAL A 17 -6.52 -7.88 3.99
C VAL A 17 -6.58 -6.47 4.59
N ASP A 18 -5.46 -6.03 5.18
CA ASP A 18 -5.29 -4.69 5.72
C ASP A 18 -4.05 -4.00 5.13
N GLY A 19 -3.83 -2.73 5.48
CA GLY A 19 -2.68 -1.98 5.00
C GLY A 19 -1.34 -2.57 5.43
N LYS A 20 -1.30 -3.26 6.57
CA LYS A 20 -0.08 -3.92 7.07
C LYS A 20 0.31 -5.11 6.21
N ARG A 21 -0.65 -5.91 5.75
CA ARG A 21 -0.41 -7.04 4.84
C ARG A 21 0.08 -6.54 3.48
N VAL A 22 -0.48 -5.45 2.97
CA VAL A 22 0.02 -4.80 1.75
C VAL A 22 1.45 -4.29 1.94
N ALA A 23 1.74 -3.59 3.03
CA ALA A 23 3.09 -3.10 3.32
C ALA A 23 4.10 -4.26 3.45
N ALA A 24 3.74 -5.34 4.15
CA ALA A 24 4.57 -6.53 4.28
C ALA A 24 4.85 -7.19 2.92
N HIS A 25 3.86 -7.27 2.04
CA HIS A 25 4.08 -7.76 0.68
C HIS A 25 5.04 -6.86 -0.09
N LEU A 26 4.85 -5.53 -0.03
CA LEU A 26 5.75 -4.57 -0.69
C LEU A 26 7.19 -4.68 -0.16
N ASP A 27 7.38 -4.85 1.15
CA ASP A 27 8.71 -5.06 1.74
C ASP A 27 9.34 -6.37 1.26
N SER A 28 8.55 -7.44 1.14
CA SER A 28 9.04 -8.74 0.65
C SER A 28 9.59 -8.69 -0.78
N VAL A 29 9.04 -7.79 -1.62
CA VAL A 29 9.46 -7.63 -3.02
C VAL A 29 10.49 -6.52 -3.22
N ALA A 30 10.61 -5.57 -2.29
CA ALA A 30 11.55 -4.44 -2.38
C ALA A 30 13.00 -4.82 -2.03
N GLY A 31 13.23 -5.97 -1.39
CA GLY A 31 14.55 -6.45 -1.01
C GLY A 31 15.04 -5.91 0.34
N PRO A 32 16.36 -5.98 0.64
CA PRO A 32 16.90 -5.74 1.98
C PRO A 32 16.66 -4.32 2.53
N GLU A 33 16.49 -3.34 1.64
CA GLU A 33 16.26 -1.94 2.01
C GLU A 33 14.80 -1.67 2.42
N GLY A 34 13.89 -2.61 2.12
CA GLY A 34 12.46 -2.46 2.33
C GLY A 34 11.82 -1.51 1.33
N SER A 35 10.48 -1.48 1.32
CA SER A 35 9.70 -0.61 0.43
C SER A 35 9.60 0.83 0.95
N GLY A 36 9.82 1.03 2.25
CA GLY A 36 9.54 2.30 2.93
C GLY A 36 8.05 2.63 2.97
N ALA A 37 7.18 1.61 2.88
CA ALA A 37 5.74 1.77 2.97
C ALA A 37 5.33 2.24 4.38
N GLU A 38 4.50 3.28 4.43
CA GLU A 38 3.89 3.80 5.64
C GLU A 38 2.39 3.55 5.58
N VAL A 39 1.84 2.91 6.62
CA VAL A 39 0.40 2.64 6.74
C VAL A 39 -0.23 3.65 7.69
N THR A 40 -1.31 4.30 7.25
CA THR A 40 -2.11 5.20 8.08
C THR A 40 -3.57 4.77 8.02
N THR A 41 -4.12 4.32 9.15
CA THR A 41 -5.55 4.07 9.28
C THR A 41 -6.29 5.40 9.42
N VAL A 42 -7.26 5.63 8.54
CA VAL A 42 -8.13 6.80 8.56
C VAL A 42 -9.53 6.36 8.94
N THR A 43 -10.07 6.93 10.02
CA THR A 43 -11.42 6.63 10.52
C THR A 43 -12.38 7.76 10.17
N GLY A 44 -13.56 7.41 9.68
CA GLY A 44 -14.68 8.31 9.44
C GLY A 44 -15.99 7.77 10.01
N GLU A 45 -17.09 8.48 9.79
CA GLU A 45 -18.40 8.15 10.38
C GLU A 45 -18.93 6.75 10.00
N ARG A 46 -18.50 6.21 8.85
CA ARG A 46 -18.99 4.94 8.28
C ARG A 46 -17.99 3.78 8.42
N GLY A 47 -16.91 3.96 9.17
CA GLY A 47 -15.87 2.94 9.37
C GLY A 47 -14.46 3.49 9.18
N SER A 48 -13.48 2.61 9.01
CA SER A 48 -12.08 2.95 8.79
C SER A 48 -11.53 2.33 7.51
N THR A 49 -10.44 2.90 7.00
CA THR A 49 -9.70 2.37 5.85
C THR A 49 -8.23 2.67 6.01
N ASP A 50 -7.37 1.81 5.50
CA ASP A 50 -5.94 2.03 5.51
C ASP A 50 -5.48 2.73 4.24
N PHE A 51 -4.64 3.75 4.43
CA PHE A 51 -3.84 4.35 3.38
C PHE A 51 -2.42 3.80 3.46
N VAL A 52 -1.85 3.47 2.31
CA VAL A 52 -0.47 3.01 2.16
C VAL A 52 0.28 4.04 1.32
N LEU A 53 1.33 4.64 1.89
CA LEU A 53 2.19 5.60 1.22
C LEU A 53 3.56 4.98 0.98
N VAL A 54 4.05 5.00 -0.25
CA VAL A 54 5.41 4.60 -0.61
C VAL A 54 6.15 5.83 -1.15
N ARG A 55 7.30 6.18 -0.55
CA ARG A 55 8.17 7.25 -1.06
C ARG A 55 9.35 6.64 -1.81
N ILE A 56 9.52 7.00 -3.08
CA ILE A 56 10.61 6.50 -3.92
C ILE A 56 11.74 7.54 -3.89
N PRO A 57 12.86 7.28 -3.19
CA PRO A 57 13.93 8.26 -3.02
C PRO A 57 14.68 8.47 -4.34
N GLY A 58 14.67 9.72 -4.82
CA GLY A 58 15.52 10.13 -5.94
C GLY A 58 16.95 10.41 -5.48
N ARG A 59 17.93 10.26 -6.39
CA ARG A 59 19.35 10.59 -6.13
C ARG A 59 19.55 12.05 -5.66
N ALA A 60 18.74 12.99 -6.18
CA ALA A 60 18.73 14.40 -5.77
C ALA A 60 17.47 14.77 -4.95
N GLY A 61 16.75 13.78 -4.42
CA GLY A 61 15.48 13.97 -3.74
C GLY A 61 15.62 14.62 -2.37
N ARG A 62 14.62 15.43 -1.96
CA ARG A 62 14.57 16.11 -0.65
C ARG A 62 14.64 15.14 0.53
N THR A 63 14.08 13.94 0.40
CA THR A 63 14.17 12.91 1.45
C THR A 63 15.58 12.37 1.66
N ARG A 64 16.52 12.64 0.73
CA ARG A 64 17.95 12.35 0.87
C ARG A 64 18.82 13.61 1.03
N GLY A 65 18.20 14.75 1.36
CA GLY A 65 18.90 16.03 1.55
C GLY A 65 19.19 16.82 0.26
N GLY A 66 18.67 16.37 -0.90
CA GLY A 66 18.74 17.14 -2.14
C GLY A 66 17.63 18.20 -2.27
N SER A 67 17.51 18.82 -3.44
CA SER A 67 16.52 19.88 -3.71
C SER A 67 15.31 19.42 -4.52
N ALA A 68 15.39 18.27 -5.21
CA ALA A 68 14.31 17.78 -6.06
C ALA A 68 13.17 17.16 -5.24
N ARG A 69 11.93 17.28 -5.72
CA ARG A 69 10.78 16.63 -5.08
C ARG A 69 10.96 15.11 -5.07
N THR A 70 10.60 14.46 -3.97
CA THR A 70 10.57 12.99 -3.87
C THR A 70 9.23 12.49 -4.42
N LEU A 71 9.28 11.44 -5.25
CA LEU A 71 8.07 10.78 -5.74
C LEU A 71 7.39 10.04 -4.58
N GLY A 72 6.08 10.24 -4.43
CA GLY A 72 5.24 9.50 -3.50
C GLY A 72 4.10 8.84 -4.26
N VAL A 73 3.83 7.58 -3.94
CA VAL A 73 2.66 6.83 -4.41
C VAL A 73 1.79 6.58 -3.19
N VAL A 74 0.53 7.04 -3.25
CA VAL A 74 -0.45 6.80 -2.19
C VAL A 74 -1.56 5.90 -2.73
N GLY A 75 -1.80 4.80 -2.03
CA GLY A 75 -2.93 3.91 -2.24
C GLY A 75 -3.87 3.97 -1.04
N ARG A 76 -5.14 3.65 -1.27
CA ARG A 76 -6.14 3.43 -0.23
C ARG A 76 -6.69 2.04 -0.43
N LEU A 77 -6.70 1.21 0.63
CA LEU A 77 -7.27 -0.15 0.56
C LEU A 77 -8.76 -0.14 0.19
N GLY A 78 -9.44 0.99 0.32
CA GLY A 78 -10.84 1.12 -0.08
C GLY A 78 -11.77 0.41 0.89
N GLY A 79 -12.87 -0.12 0.36
CA GLY A 79 -13.85 -0.91 1.11
C GLY A 79 -13.62 -2.42 1.00
N VAL A 80 -12.38 -2.84 0.77
CA VAL A 80 -12.03 -4.27 0.87
C VAL A 80 -12.41 -4.74 2.28
N GLY A 81 -13.19 -5.81 2.37
CA GLY A 81 -13.79 -6.29 3.63
C GLY A 81 -15.01 -5.50 4.14
N ALA A 82 -15.45 -4.41 3.48
CA ALA A 82 -16.63 -3.65 3.89
C ALA A 82 -17.97 -4.41 3.67
N ARG A 83 -17.91 -5.51 2.91
CA ARG A 83 -19.00 -6.46 2.69
C ARG A 83 -18.48 -7.87 2.97
N PRO A 84 -18.37 -8.28 4.24
CA PRO A 84 -17.82 -9.58 4.62
C PRO A 84 -18.64 -10.76 4.06
N GLU A 85 -19.88 -10.52 3.62
CA GLU A 85 -20.72 -11.49 2.93
C GLU A 85 -20.37 -11.69 1.44
N ALA A 86 -19.55 -10.82 0.84
CA ALA A 86 -19.11 -10.93 -0.55
C ALA A 86 -17.76 -11.64 -0.64
N VAL A 87 -17.61 -12.52 -1.64
CA VAL A 87 -16.33 -13.21 -1.94
C VAL A 87 -15.67 -12.51 -3.12
N GLY A 88 -14.41 -12.10 -2.93
CA GLY A 88 -13.53 -11.50 -3.94
C GLY A 88 -13.44 -9.97 -3.89
N LEU A 89 -12.66 -9.38 -4.80
CA LEU A 89 -12.43 -7.94 -4.91
C LEU A 89 -13.75 -7.17 -5.15
N VAL A 90 -14.09 -6.24 -4.25
CA VAL A 90 -15.33 -5.43 -4.27
C VAL A 90 -15.10 -4.00 -4.75
#